data_AF-A0A196NL13-F1
#
_entry.id   AF-A0A196NL13-F1
#
_cell.length_a   1.000
_cell.length_b   1.000
_cell.length_c   1.000
_cell.angle_alpha   90.00
_cell.angle_beta   90.00
_cell.angle_gamma   90.00
#
_symmetry.space_group_name_H-M   'P 1'
#
loop_
_entity.id
_entity.type
_entity.pdbx_description
1 polymer ?
#
loop_
_entity_poly.entity_id
_entity_poly.type
_entity_poly.pdbx_seq_one_letter_code
_entity_poly.pdbx_strand_id
1 'polypeptide(L)'
;MTPFAIAGVQMYVNALQSNVDGMIQRLDILMARFPWTQMVLFSELAPFGPLDRFALPPENETIGKFQEAAKKHRVWLIPGSMFLKNPEDGRVYNTSVVINPEGEVIRRYAKMFPFRPYETGIAAGTEFCVFDVPDVGRFGLSICYDMWFPETTRQLTSQGVEVLLHPVLTGTTDRDAELAIARATAAQFQCYIFDVNGLGAGGVGKSCVVDPTSMVLHQSAGQEDMFPIEVDLSMVRRQRETGMKGLGQVLKSFRDRSTDFSVYDRTSGTDAYLQTLGPLEIPHQGTRAGLHVDVPAQRVPEAPTFKGQDSMSAFSHTPGGFAPEPMPNPTAGTAIPATESQIPAATAGGVPNPPVKPGILTGTEETSSG
;
A
#
# COMPACT_ATOMS: atom_id res chain seq x y z
N MET A 1 3.24 -17.25 -19.28
CA MET A 1 2.80 -16.08 -18.48
C MET A 1 1.46 -15.68 -19.04
N THR A 2 0.43 -15.56 -18.21
CA THR A 2 -0.87 -15.04 -18.66
C THR A 2 -0.72 -13.52 -18.79
N PRO A 3 -0.95 -12.92 -19.97
CA PRO A 3 -0.94 -11.47 -20.12
C PRO A 3 -1.90 -10.84 -19.10
N PHE A 4 -1.44 -9.87 -18.32
CA PHE A 4 -2.27 -9.17 -17.33
C PHE A 4 -2.03 -7.67 -17.40
N ALA A 5 -3.11 -6.92 -17.56
CA ALA A 5 -3.10 -5.51 -17.83
C ALA A 5 -3.86 -4.75 -16.74
N ILE A 6 -3.23 -3.67 -16.28
CA ILE A 6 -3.74 -2.79 -15.25
C ILE A 6 -3.86 -1.40 -15.86
N ALA A 7 -5.03 -0.78 -15.72
CA ALA A 7 -5.26 0.58 -16.17
C ALA A 7 -5.38 1.53 -14.98
N GLY A 8 -4.64 2.63 -15.04
CA GLY A 8 -4.91 3.80 -14.20
C GLY A 8 -5.90 4.74 -14.88
N VAL A 9 -6.78 5.35 -14.08
CA VAL A 9 -7.71 6.40 -14.54
C VAL A 9 -7.42 7.70 -13.81
N GLN A 10 -6.81 8.64 -14.52
CA GLN A 10 -6.60 10.01 -14.06
C GLN A 10 -7.77 10.87 -14.56
N MET A 11 -8.63 11.31 -13.63
CA MET A 11 -9.82 12.10 -13.96
C MET A 11 -10.01 13.29 -13.03
N TYR A 12 -10.85 14.24 -13.45
CA TYR A 12 -11.30 15.32 -12.58
C TYR A 12 -12.17 14.79 -11.45
N VAL A 13 -11.86 15.22 -10.24
CA VAL A 13 -12.63 14.94 -9.03
C VAL A 13 -13.28 16.24 -8.56
N ASN A 14 -14.59 16.22 -8.42
CA ASN A 14 -15.38 17.29 -7.81
C ASN A 14 -15.34 17.14 -6.27
N ALA A 15 -15.21 18.25 -5.55
CA ALA A 15 -15.16 18.27 -4.08
C ALA A 15 -16.54 18.31 -3.40
N LEU A 16 -17.60 18.65 -4.14
CA LEU A 16 -18.92 18.99 -3.60
C LEU A 16 -20.02 18.06 -4.11
N GLN A 17 -19.75 17.26 -5.13
CA GLN A 17 -20.70 16.38 -5.79
C GLN A 17 -20.09 14.99 -5.95
N SER A 18 -20.96 13.98 -6.02
CA SER A 18 -20.54 12.61 -6.32
C SER A 18 -19.92 12.53 -7.70
N ASN A 19 -18.80 11.83 -7.81
CA ASN A 19 -18.11 11.53 -9.06
C ASN A 19 -18.42 10.10 -9.55
N VAL A 20 -19.20 9.32 -8.80
CA VAL A 20 -19.42 7.87 -9.02
C VAL A 20 -19.91 7.55 -10.43
N ASP A 21 -20.95 8.24 -10.90
CA ASP A 21 -21.50 7.99 -12.24
C ASP A 21 -20.49 8.38 -13.33
N GLY A 22 -19.71 9.44 -13.11
CA GLY A 22 -18.60 9.83 -13.97
C GLY A 22 -17.50 8.76 -14.00
N MET A 23 -17.12 8.21 -12.86
CA MET A 23 -16.13 7.12 -12.76
C MET A 23 -16.60 5.88 -13.53
N ILE A 24 -17.86 5.47 -13.38
CA ILE A 24 -18.43 4.33 -14.11
C ILE A 24 -18.44 4.61 -15.61
N GLN A 25 -18.77 5.84 -16.03
CA GLN A 25 -18.68 6.23 -17.44
C GLN A 25 -17.23 6.13 -17.96
N ARG A 26 -16.23 6.55 -17.19
CA ARG A 26 -14.81 6.41 -17.58
C ARG A 26 -14.41 4.95 -17.68
N LEU A 27 -14.86 4.10 -16.75
CA LEU A 27 -14.67 2.65 -16.83
C LEU A 27 -15.31 2.06 -18.09
N ASP A 28 -16.56 2.44 -18.41
CA ASP A 28 -17.24 1.99 -19.63
C ASP A 28 -16.45 2.38 -20.90
N ILE A 29 -15.94 3.61 -20.97
CA ILE A 29 -15.13 4.10 -22.10
C ILE A 29 -13.79 3.36 -22.17
N LEU A 30 -13.12 3.18 -21.03
CA LEU A 30 -11.86 2.45 -20.92
C LEU A 30 -12.04 1.04 -21.48
N MET A 31 -13.06 0.31 -21.04
CA MET A 31 -13.30 -1.07 -21.47
C MET A 31 -13.75 -1.17 -22.92
N ALA A 32 -14.49 -0.18 -23.45
CA ALA A 32 -14.82 -0.12 -24.87
C ALA A 32 -13.58 0.10 -25.74
N ARG A 33 -12.61 0.91 -25.27
CA ARG A 33 -11.39 1.25 -26.02
C ARG A 33 -10.28 0.21 -25.85
N PHE A 34 -10.18 -0.39 -24.67
CA PHE A 34 -9.13 -1.31 -24.27
C PHE A 34 -9.72 -2.54 -23.58
N PRO A 35 -10.47 -3.38 -24.32
CA PRO A 35 -11.21 -4.52 -23.76
C PRO A 35 -10.32 -5.63 -23.19
N TRP A 36 -9.00 -5.53 -23.36
CA TRP A 36 -8.00 -6.45 -22.81
C TRP A 36 -7.59 -6.09 -21.37
N THR A 37 -8.02 -4.94 -20.83
CA THR A 37 -7.73 -4.53 -19.45
C THR A 37 -8.39 -5.50 -18.46
N GLN A 38 -7.64 -5.96 -17.43
CA GLN A 38 -8.17 -6.90 -16.43
C GLN A 38 -8.25 -6.32 -15.01
N MET A 39 -7.58 -5.20 -14.75
CA MET A 39 -7.65 -4.47 -13.49
C MET A 39 -7.71 -2.96 -13.73
N VAL A 40 -8.50 -2.23 -12.95
CA VAL A 40 -8.66 -0.78 -13.06
C VAL A 40 -8.48 -0.12 -11.69
N LEU A 41 -7.66 0.94 -11.66
CA LEU A 41 -7.32 1.72 -10.48
C LEU A 41 -7.69 3.20 -10.68
N PHE A 42 -8.46 3.74 -9.73
CA PHE A 42 -8.75 5.16 -9.61
C PHE A 42 -7.96 5.80 -8.46
N SER A 43 -7.92 7.13 -8.43
CA SER A 43 -7.17 7.92 -7.44
C SER A 43 -7.81 7.93 -6.04
N GLU A 44 -7.05 8.33 -5.04
CA GLU A 44 -7.55 8.52 -3.66
C GLU A 44 -8.74 9.50 -3.64
N LEU A 45 -9.74 9.18 -2.82
CA LEU A 45 -10.97 9.97 -2.61
C LEU A 45 -11.77 10.28 -3.90
N ALA A 46 -11.51 9.59 -5.01
CA ALA A 46 -12.16 9.85 -6.30
C ALA A 46 -13.70 9.90 -6.24
N PRO A 47 -14.42 9.01 -5.54
CA PRO A 47 -15.89 8.99 -5.54
C PRO A 47 -16.55 10.28 -5.01
N PHE A 48 -15.96 10.94 -4.00
CA PHE A 48 -16.61 12.05 -3.27
C PHE A 48 -15.71 13.27 -2.99
N GLY A 49 -14.43 13.21 -3.37
CA GLY A 49 -13.46 14.27 -3.12
C GLY A 49 -12.98 14.33 -1.65
N PRO A 50 -12.17 15.35 -1.32
CA PRO A 50 -11.39 15.39 -0.08
C PRO A 50 -12.15 15.80 1.19
N LEU A 51 -13.48 16.01 1.11
CA LEU A 51 -14.26 16.49 2.25
C LEU A 51 -14.89 15.32 3.02
N ASP A 52 -14.49 15.16 4.28
CA ASP A 52 -14.90 14.09 5.19
C ASP A 52 -16.40 14.09 5.56
N ARG A 53 -17.10 15.22 5.41
CA ARG A 53 -18.56 15.30 5.56
C ARG A 53 -19.36 14.37 4.63
N PHE A 54 -18.74 13.86 3.58
CA PHE A 54 -19.32 12.86 2.68
C PHE A 54 -19.03 11.41 3.12
N ALA A 55 -18.54 11.20 4.34
CA ALA A 55 -18.28 9.87 4.87
C ALA A 55 -19.56 9.01 4.85
N LEU A 56 -19.44 7.79 4.33
CA LEU A 56 -20.54 6.83 4.23
C LEU A 56 -20.36 5.67 5.22
N PRO A 57 -21.42 4.93 5.57
CA PRO A 57 -21.26 3.63 6.21
C PRO A 57 -20.46 2.65 5.34
N PRO A 58 -19.81 1.61 5.90
CA PRO A 58 -18.95 0.70 5.15
C PRO A 58 -19.69 -0.04 4.03
N GLU A 59 -20.94 -0.42 4.31
CA GLU A 59 -21.90 -0.91 3.33
C GLU A 59 -22.80 0.24 2.89
N ASN A 60 -22.80 0.51 1.58
CA ASN A 60 -23.57 1.60 1.00
C ASN A 60 -23.81 1.35 -0.50
N GLU A 61 -24.74 2.09 -1.08
CA GLU A 61 -25.15 1.93 -2.49
C GLU A 61 -24.01 2.19 -3.48
N THR A 62 -23.02 3.02 -3.11
CA THR A 62 -21.86 3.31 -3.98
C THR A 62 -20.98 2.09 -4.15
N ILE A 63 -20.75 1.32 -3.08
CA ILE A 63 -20.03 0.04 -3.18
C ILE A 63 -20.81 -0.91 -4.08
N GLY A 64 -22.14 -1.01 -3.93
CA GLY A 64 -22.99 -1.82 -4.81
C GLY A 64 -22.86 -1.44 -6.29
N LYS A 65 -22.85 -0.13 -6.62
CA LYS A 65 -22.61 0.34 -8.00
C LYS A 65 -21.25 -0.10 -8.54
N PHE A 66 -20.19 -0.04 -7.72
CA PHE A 66 -18.86 -0.50 -8.14
C PHE A 66 -18.77 -2.02 -8.29
N GLN A 67 -19.46 -2.79 -7.43
CA GLN A 67 -19.58 -4.24 -7.56
C GLN A 67 -20.23 -4.64 -8.88
N GLU A 68 -21.35 -4.01 -9.24
CA GLU A 68 -22.02 -4.24 -10.53
C GLU A 68 -21.15 -3.82 -11.72
N ALA A 69 -20.42 -2.72 -11.60
CA ALA A 69 -19.53 -2.27 -12.67
C ALA A 69 -18.33 -3.22 -12.88
N ALA A 70 -17.71 -3.70 -11.80
CA ALA A 70 -16.65 -4.70 -11.85
C ALA A 70 -17.14 -6.01 -12.51
N LYS A 71 -18.33 -6.47 -12.12
CA LYS A 71 -18.98 -7.67 -12.66
C LYS A 71 -19.35 -7.53 -14.13
N LYS A 72 -19.93 -6.39 -14.52
CA LYS A 72 -20.30 -6.08 -15.91
C LYS A 72 -19.11 -6.21 -16.85
N HIS A 73 -17.95 -5.70 -16.44
CA HIS A 73 -16.72 -5.68 -17.25
C HIS A 73 -15.78 -6.86 -17.00
N ARG A 74 -16.06 -7.68 -15.98
CA ARG A 74 -15.22 -8.80 -15.53
C ARG A 74 -13.79 -8.36 -15.22
N VAL A 75 -13.65 -7.25 -14.49
CA VAL A 75 -12.35 -6.69 -14.08
C VAL A 75 -12.21 -6.64 -12.58
N TRP A 76 -10.96 -6.68 -12.11
CA TRP A 76 -10.63 -6.23 -10.77
C TRP A 76 -10.79 -4.71 -10.71
N LEU A 77 -11.58 -4.21 -9.77
CA LEU A 77 -11.82 -2.77 -9.62
C LEU A 77 -11.35 -2.28 -8.26
N ILE A 78 -10.46 -1.29 -8.30
CA ILE A 78 -10.05 -0.48 -7.16
C ILE A 78 -10.57 0.92 -7.45
N PRO A 79 -11.73 1.32 -6.90
CA PRO A 79 -12.38 2.60 -7.21
C PRO A 79 -11.70 3.78 -6.50
N GLY A 80 -10.40 3.67 -6.22
CA GLY A 80 -9.68 4.60 -5.37
C GLY A 80 -10.04 4.38 -3.91
N SER A 81 -10.14 5.45 -3.14
CA SER A 81 -10.60 5.41 -1.75
C SER A 81 -11.77 6.35 -1.52
N MET A 82 -12.43 6.24 -0.38
CA MET A 82 -13.47 7.17 0.08
C MET A 82 -13.49 7.19 1.60
N PHE A 83 -14.04 8.25 2.19
CA PHE A 83 -14.24 8.28 3.63
C PHE A 83 -15.37 7.33 4.03
N LEU A 84 -15.06 6.38 4.91
CA LEU A 84 -16.03 5.46 5.50
C LEU A 84 -16.05 5.65 7.02
N LYS A 85 -17.25 5.73 7.59
CA LYS A 85 -17.46 5.83 9.03
C LYS A 85 -17.69 4.44 9.61
N ASN A 86 -16.81 3.99 10.48
CA ASN A 86 -16.98 2.71 11.17
C ASN A 86 -18.13 2.81 12.19
N PRO A 87 -19.18 1.97 12.11
CA PRO A 87 -20.30 2.01 13.04
C PRO A 87 -19.93 1.59 14.47
N GLU A 88 -18.86 0.79 14.65
CA GLU A 88 -18.48 0.26 15.97
C GLU A 88 -17.81 1.30 16.87
N ASP A 89 -16.91 2.11 16.30
CA ASP A 89 -16.16 3.13 17.05
C ASP A 89 -16.54 4.58 16.68
N GLY A 90 -17.38 4.75 15.66
CA GLY A 90 -17.86 6.05 15.19
C GLY A 90 -16.81 6.90 14.44
N ARG A 91 -15.61 6.38 14.18
CA ARG A 91 -14.51 7.12 13.54
C ARG A 91 -14.59 7.04 12.02
N VAL A 92 -14.00 8.04 11.35
CA VAL A 92 -13.93 8.12 9.89
C VAL A 92 -12.55 7.67 9.42
N TYR A 93 -12.52 6.83 8.39
CA TYR A 93 -11.32 6.25 7.79
C TYR A 93 -11.29 6.54 6.30
N ASN A 94 -10.14 6.94 5.76
CA ASN A 94 -9.90 6.95 4.33
C ASN A 94 -9.69 5.50 3.86
N THR A 95 -10.68 4.94 3.17
CA THR A 95 -10.76 3.49 2.91
C THR A 95 -10.86 3.20 1.43
N SER A 96 -9.99 2.32 0.92
CA SER A 96 -10.09 1.74 -0.41
C SER A 96 -10.65 0.32 -0.36
N VAL A 97 -11.28 -0.12 -1.45
CA VAL A 97 -11.85 -1.46 -1.58
C VAL A 97 -11.26 -2.16 -2.81
N VAL A 98 -11.09 -3.47 -2.71
CA VAL A 98 -10.68 -4.33 -3.83
C VAL A 98 -11.87 -5.20 -4.19
N ILE A 99 -12.37 -5.05 -5.42
CA ILE A 99 -13.52 -5.78 -5.94
C ILE A 99 -13.04 -6.72 -7.03
N ASN A 100 -13.42 -8.00 -6.99
CA ASN A 100 -13.05 -8.98 -8.00
C ASN A 100 -13.97 -8.93 -9.25
N PRO A 101 -13.62 -9.65 -10.34
CA PRO A 101 -14.44 -9.75 -11.55
C PRO A 101 -15.86 -10.31 -11.35
N GLU A 102 -16.13 -10.99 -10.24
CA GLU A 102 -17.45 -11.50 -9.87
C GLU A 102 -18.31 -10.44 -9.16
N GLY A 103 -17.74 -9.29 -8.83
CA GLY A 103 -18.38 -8.20 -8.11
C GLY A 103 -18.31 -8.34 -6.58
N GLU A 104 -17.43 -9.18 -6.05
CA GLU A 104 -17.27 -9.40 -4.61
C GLU A 104 -16.18 -8.48 -4.03
N VAL A 105 -16.43 -7.88 -2.86
CA VAL A 105 -15.41 -7.13 -2.12
C VAL A 105 -14.47 -8.11 -1.42
N ILE A 106 -13.25 -8.25 -1.94
CA ILE A 106 -12.24 -9.17 -1.41
C ILE A 106 -11.45 -8.54 -0.25
N ARG A 107 -11.21 -7.24 -0.31
CA ARG A 107 -10.49 -6.48 0.74
C ARG A 107 -11.08 -5.10 0.94
N ARG A 108 -10.96 -4.61 2.17
CA ARG A 108 -11.10 -3.19 2.54
C ARG A 108 -9.81 -2.78 3.23
N TYR A 109 -9.26 -1.64 2.84
CA TYR A 109 -8.01 -1.12 3.36
C TYR A 109 -8.22 0.30 3.85
N ALA A 110 -8.08 0.52 5.16
CA ALA A 110 -8.03 1.86 5.73
C ALA A 110 -6.59 2.37 5.72
N LYS A 111 -6.39 3.56 5.15
CA LYS A 111 -5.10 4.27 5.06
C LYS A 111 -4.40 4.25 6.42
N MET A 112 -3.17 3.78 6.45
CA MET A 112 -2.42 3.56 7.70
C MET A 112 -1.87 4.88 8.24
N PHE A 113 -1.44 5.76 7.34
CA PHE A 113 -0.91 7.07 7.64
C PHE A 113 -1.80 8.14 7.00
N PRO A 114 -2.84 8.63 7.71
CA PRO A 114 -3.49 9.87 7.32
C PRO A 114 -2.44 10.98 7.17
N PHE A 115 -2.61 11.85 6.17
CA PHE A 115 -1.70 12.95 5.86
C PHE A 115 -1.80 14.04 6.93
N ARG A 116 -1.22 13.75 8.09
CA ARG A 116 -1.18 14.64 9.24
C ARG A 116 -0.10 15.70 9.04
N PRO A 117 -0.35 16.95 9.44
CA PRO A 117 -1.49 17.40 10.26
C PRO A 117 -2.78 17.79 9.48
N TYR A 118 -2.82 17.63 8.15
CA TYR A 118 -3.91 18.13 7.30
C TYR A 118 -5.18 17.25 7.31
N GLU A 119 -5.05 15.92 7.35
CA GLU A 119 -6.18 14.97 7.53
C GLU A 119 -6.54 14.83 9.02
N THR A 120 -6.82 15.95 9.70
CA THR A 120 -7.27 15.95 11.09
C THR A 120 -8.66 15.31 11.21
N GLY A 121 -8.86 14.47 12.24
CA GLY A 121 -10.13 13.77 12.46
C GLY A 121 -10.27 12.45 11.69
N ILE A 122 -9.35 12.15 10.77
CA ILE A 122 -9.30 10.87 10.07
C ILE A 122 -8.47 9.86 10.88
N ALA A 123 -9.07 8.72 11.16
CA ALA A 123 -8.45 7.62 11.89
C ALA A 123 -7.50 6.82 11.00
N ALA A 124 -6.44 6.29 11.63
CA ALA A 124 -5.44 5.44 10.98
C ALA A 124 -5.90 3.98 11.00
N GLY A 125 -5.77 3.30 9.86
CA GLY A 125 -5.83 1.84 9.78
C GLY A 125 -4.59 1.18 10.36
N THR A 126 -4.68 -0.13 10.65
CA THR A 126 -3.58 -0.92 11.22
C THR A 126 -3.25 -2.18 10.42
N GLU A 127 -4.09 -2.53 9.45
CA GLU A 127 -3.98 -3.78 8.70
C GLU A 127 -3.34 -3.56 7.33
N PHE A 128 -2.42 -4.45 6.94
CA PHE A 128 -1.82 -4.43 5.60
C PHE A 128 -2.76 -5.09 4.58
N CYS A 129 -2.93 -4.46 3.42
CA CYS A 129 -3.78 -5.00 2.36
C CYS A 129 -2.97 -5.79 1.34
N VAL A 130 -3.15 -7.12 1.37
CA VAL A 130 -2.55 -8.07 0.43
C VAL A 130 -3.65 -8.99 -0.11
N PHE A 131 -3.63 -9.23 -1.43
CA PHE A 131 -4.54 -10.15 -2.10
C PHE A 131 -3.86 -10.80 -3.31
N ASP A 132 -4.33 -12.00 -3.67
CA ASP A 132 -3.83 -12.75 -4.81
C ASP A 132 -4.79 -12.62 -5.99
N VAL A 133 -4.24 -12.39 -7.17
CA VAL A 133 -4.97 -12.51 -8.44
C VAL A 133 -4.63 -13.88 -9.03
N PRO A 134 -5.62 -14.78 -9.22
CA PRO A 134 -5.38 -16.14 -9.68
C PRO A 134 -4.54 -16.20 -10.96
N ASP A 135 -3.55 -17.11 -10.98
CA ASP A 135 -2.62 -17.35 -12.09
C ASP A 135 -1.76 -16.16 -12.54
N VAL A 136 -1.83 -15.03 -11.83
CA VAL A 136 -1.12 -13.79 -12.14
C VAL A 136 -0.04 -13.56 -11.09
N GLY A 137 -0.42 -13.19 -9.88
CA GLY A 137 0.52 -12.82 -8.83
C GLY A 137 -0.13 -12.18 -7.61
N ARG A 138 0.72 -11.68 -6.72
CA ARG A 138 0.30 -11.06 -5.45
C ARG A 138 0.34 -9.54 -5.53
N PHE A 139 -0.73 -8.92 -5.08
CA PHE A 139 -0.94 -7.48 -5.13
C PHE A 139 -1.02 -6.90 -3.72
N GLY A 140 -0.55 -5.66 -3.59
CA GLY A 140 -0.67 -4.87 -2.37
C GLY A 140 -1.33 -3.53 -2.66
N LEU A 141 -1.89 -2.94 -1.63
CA LEU A 141 -2.52 -1.62 -1.70
C LEU A 141 -1.94 -0.71 -0.61
N SER A 142 -1.58 0.51 -1.00
CA SER A 142 -1.05 1.56 -0.14
C SER A 142 -1.67 2.87 -0.62
N ILE A 143 -2.12 3.78 0.25
CA ILE A 143 -2.82 5.00 -0.17
C ILE A 143 -1.94 6.22 0.11
N CYS A 144 -1.56 6.93 -0.96
CA CYS A 144 -0.88 8.23 -0.92
C CYS A 144 0.25 8.31 0.13
N TYR A 145 -0.01 8.99 1.25
CA TYR A 145 0.99 9.24 2.29
C TYR A 145 1.59 7.97 2.91
N ASP A 146 0.92 6.82 2.81
CA ASP A 146 1.46 5.52 3.25
C ASP A 146 2.82 5.19 2.62
N MET A 147 3.07 5.59 1.37
CA MET A 147 4.31 5.27 0.64
C MET A 147 5.52 6.10 1.11
N TRP A 148 5.29 7.20 1.85
CA TRP A 148 6.37 7.98 2.47
C TRP A 148 7.07 7.21 3.58
N PHE A 149 6.43 6.18 4.11
CA PHE A 149 6.96 5.30 5.14
C PHE A 149 7.42 3.99 4.47
N PRO A 150 8.70 3.84 4.09
CA PRO A 150 9.19 2.68 3.35
C PRO A 150 8.91 1.35 4.07
N GLU A 151 8.70 1.38 5.39
CA GLU A 151 8.22 0.27 6.21
C GLU A 151 6.93 -0.36 5.69
N THR A 152 6.00 0.45 5.17
CA THR A 152 4.72 -0.07 4.64
C THR A 152 4.98 -0.97 3.44
N THR A 153 5.78 -0.49 2.50
CA THR A 153 6.12 -1.26 1.29
C THR A 153 7.08 -2.40 1.62
N ARG A 154 7.99 -2.23 2.59
CA ARG A 154 8.83 -3.32 3.11
C ARG A 154 7.97 -4.47 3.61
N GLN A 155 6.95 -4.19 4.42
CA GLN A 155 6.06 -5.20 4.97
C GLN A 155 5.23 -5.89 3.87
N LEU A 156 4.71 -5.13 2.91
CA LEU A 156 3.93 -5.69 1.78
C LEU A 156 4.79 -6.60 0.89
N THR A 157 5.99 -6.14 0.50
CA THR A 157 6.88 -6.92 -0.38
C THR A 157 7.53 -8.10 0.31
N SER A 158 7.74 -8.05 1.64
CA SER A 158 8.16 -9.21 2.44
C SER A 158 7.08 -10.31 2.47
N GLN A 159 5.81 -9.96 2.25
CA GLN A 159 4.71 -10.90 2.07
C GLN A 159 4.54 -11.36 0.61
N GLY A 160 5.46 -10.98 -0.28
CA GLY A 160 5.50 -11.43 -1.66
C GLY A 160 4.78 -10.52 -2.66
N VAL A 161 4.26 -9.36 -2.27
CA VAL A 161 3.61 -8.40 -3.19
C VAL A 161 4.52 -8.08 -4.37
N GLU A 162 4.03 -8.27 -5.59
CA GLU A 162 4.75 -8.05 -6.87
C GLU A 162 4.32 -6.74 -7.54
N VAL A 163 3.09 -6.29 -7.28
CA VAL A 163 2.51 -5.04 -7.76
C VAL A 163 1.90 -4.26 -6.59
N LEU A 164 2.33 -3.03 -6.40
CA LEU A 164 1.73 -2.08 -5.45
C LEU A 164 0.77 -1.15 -6.20
N LEU A 165 -0.50 -1.23 -5.85
CA LEU A 165 -1.53 -0.30 -6.29
C LEU A 165 -1.53 0.90 -5.35
N HIS A 166 -1.41 2.10 -5.90
CA HIS A 166 -1.23 3.32 -5.14
C HIS A 166 -2.22 4.41 -5.58
N PRO A 167 -3.45 4.43 -5.03
CA PRO A 167 -4.33 5.58 -5.15
C PRO A 167 -3.74 6.79 -4.43
N VAL A 168 -3.66 7.93 -5.12
CA VAL A 168 -3.02 9.15 -4.62
C VAL A 168 -3.93 10.36 -4.74
N LEU A 169 -3.87 11.25 -3.75
CA LEU A 169 -4.36 12.62 -3.81
C LEU A 169 -3.22 13.53 -3.37
N THR A 170 -2.50 14.06 -4.36
CA THR A 170 -1.49 15.09 -4.14
C THR A 170 -1.84 16.30 -4.98
N GLY A 171 -2.44 17.29 -4.33
CA GLY A 171 -2.75 18.62 -4.87
C GLY A 171 -1.68 19.68 -4.55
N THR A 172 -0.59 19.26 -3.91
CA THR A 172 0.38 20.09 -3.22
C THR A 172 1.73 20.16 -3.95
N THR A 173 2.60 21.07 -3.53
CA THR A 173 3.88 21.38 -4.18
C THR A 173 4.93 20.26 -4.06
N ASP A 174 4.67 19.25 -3.24
CA ASP A 174 5.51 18.08 -3.00
C ASP A 174 5.28 16.93 -4.01
N ARG A 175 4.41 17.10 -5.02
CA ARG A 175 4.18 16.04 -6.03
C ARG A 175 5.46 15.53 -6.70
N ASP A 176 6.44 16.38 -6.95
CA ASP A 176 7.70 15.93 -7.56
C ASP A 176 8.55 15.09 -6.59
N ALA A 177 8.42 15.31 -5.28
CA ALA A 177 9.05 14.47 -4.26
C ALA A 177 8.36 13.11 -4.17
N GLU A 178 7.02 13.10 -4.19
CA GLU A 178 6.23 11.87 -4.21
C GLU A 178 6.58 11.02 -5.46
N LEU A 179 6.66 11.61 -6.66
CA LEU A 179 7.09 10.89 -7.87
C LEU A 179 8.50 10.29 -7.75
N ALA A 180 9.41 10.98 -7.05
CA ALA A 180 10.74 10.46 -6.76
C ALA A 180 10.67 9.27 -5.79
N ILE A 181 9.80 9.34 -4.78
CA ILE A 181 9.53 8.24 -3.85
C ILE A 181 8.97 7.04 -4.60
N ALA A 182 7.96 7.19 -5.46
CA ALA A 182 7.40 6.09 -6.25
C ALA A 182 8.48 5.35 -7.05
N ARG A 183 9.38 6.09 -7.68
CA ARG A 183 10.52 5.53 -8.45
C ARG A 183 11.55 4.83 -7.57
N ALA A 184 11.84 5.39 -6.39
CA ALA A 184 12.75 4.79 -5.42
C ALA A 184 12.15 3.50 -4.84
N THR A 185 10.86 3.52 -4.46
CA THR A 185 10.09 2.39 -3.94
C THR A 185 10.12 1.22 -4.92
N ALA A 186 9.83 1.45 -6.20
CA ALA A 186 9.87 0.41 -7.23
C ALA A 186 11.24 -0.31 -7.27
N ALA A 187 12.34 0.43 -7.17
CA ALA A 187 13.70 -0.09 -7.17
C ALA A 187 14.09 -0.79 -5.86
N GLN A 188 13.78 -0.18 -4.72
CA GLN A 188 14.16 -0.66 -3.38
C GLN A 188 13.44 -1.96 -3.02
N PHE A 189 12.20 -2.12 -3.49
CA PHE A 189 11.33 -3.26 -3.15
C PHE A 189 11.06 -4.20 -4.32
N GLN A 190 11.64 -3.90 -5.49
CA GLN A 190 11.59 -4.72 -6.70
C GLN A 190 10.15 -5.15 -7.02
N CYS A 191 9.27 -4.19 -7.17
CA CYS A 191 7.85 -4.37 -7.51
C CYS A 191 7.39 -3.30 -8.50
N TYR A 192 6.31 -3.57 -9.21
CA TYR A 192 5.63 -2.53 -9.99
C TYR A 192 4.91 -1.56 -9.07
N ILE A 193 4.92 -0.28 -9.41
CA ILE A 193 4.12 0.76 -8.73
C ILE A 193 3.14 1.34 -9.75
N PHE A 194 1.85 1.26 -9.44
CA PHE A 194 0.79 1.96 -10.17
C PHE A 194 0.31 3.13 -9.31
N ASP A 195 0.89 4.31 -9.57
CA ASP A 195 0.59 5.56 -8.88
C ASP A 195 -0.47 6.35 -9.65
N VAL A 196 -1.67 6.46 -9.10
CA VAL A 196 -2.81 7.11 -9.78
C VAL A 196 -3.28 8.29 -8.96
N ASN A 197 -3.02 9.49 -9.46
CA ASN A 197 -3.40 10.77 -8.86
C ASN A 197 -4.54 11.43 -9.65
N GLY A 198 -5.48 12.06 -8.94
CA GLY A 198 -6.61 12.73 -9.56
C GLY A 198 -6.29 14.13 -10.08
N LEU A 199 -7.29 14.79 -10.66
CA LEU A 199 -7.23 16.19 -11.11
C LEU A 199 -8.21 17.06 -10.33
N GLY A 200 -7.93 18.36 -10.24
CA GLY A 200 -8.80 19.31 -9.54
C GLY A 200 -8.77 19.08 -8.05
N ALA A 201 -9.92 18.77 -7.44
CA ALA A 201 -9.96 18.45 -6.00
C ALA A 201 -9.30 17.11 -5.66
N GLY A 202 -9.03 16.28 -6.67
CA GLY A 202 -8.35 14.98 -6.53
C GLY A 202 -6.85 15.03 -6.74
N GLY A 203 -6.25 16.20 -7.01
CA GLY A 203 -4.81 16.36 -7.19
C GLY A 203 -4.41 17.16 -8.43
N VAL A 204 -3.11 17.12 -8.75
CA VAL A 204 -2.52 17.77 -9.93
C VAL A 204 -2.21 16.81 -11.08
N GLY A 205 -2.68 15.56 -10.99
CA GLY A 205 -2.39 14.51 -11.96
C GLY A 205 -0.94 14.04 -11.88
N LYS A 206 -0.29 13.91 -13.04
CA LYS A 206 1.02 13.25 -13.18
C LYS A 206 1.03 11.79 -12.69
N SER A 207 -0.08 11.07 -12.83
CA SER A 207 -0.11 9.62 -12.53
C SER A 207 1.04 8.90 -13.24
N CYS A 208 1.64 7.89 -12.62
CA CYS A 208 2.78 7.20 -13.20
C CYS A 208 2.77 5.69 -12.95
N VAL A 209 3.43 4.96 -13.84
CA VAL A 209 3.68 3.53 -13.69
C VAL A 209 5.18 3.32 -13.73
N VAL A 210 5.71 2.67 -12.69
CA VAL A 210 7.14 2.39 -12.57
C VAL A 210 7.36 0.89 -12.48
N ASP A 211 8.34 0.39 -13.24
CA ASP A 211 8.73 -1.01 -13.20
C ASP A 211 9.68 -1.34 -12.02
N PRO A 212 9.91 -2.63 -11.73
CA PRO A 212 10.82 -3.07 -10.65
C PRO A 212 12.29 -2.66 -10.80
N THR A 213 12.67 -1.99 -11.90
CA THR A 213 14.02 -1.48 -12.18
C THR A 213 14.11 0.04 -12.19
N SER A 214 13.07 0.72 -11.69
CA SER A 214 12.93 2.19 -11.68
C SER A 214 12.69 2.83 -13.05
N MET A 215 12.36 2.04 -14.07
CA MET A 215 11.95 2.60 -15.36
C MET A 215 10.52 3.13 -15.26
N VAL A 216 10.32 4.39 -15.64
CA VAL A 216 8.99 4.97 -15.78
C VAL A 216 8.40 4.47 -17.10
N LEU A 217 7.40 3.60 -17.01
CA LEU A 217 6.70 3.04 -18.17
C LEU A 217 5.67 4.01 -18.73
N HIS A 218 5.04 4.77 -17.84
CA HIS A 218 4.06 5.79 -18.18
C HIS A 218 4.11 6.93 -17.18
N GLN A 219 3.90 8.15 -17.65
CA GLN A 219 3.62 9.30 -16.80
C GLN A 219 2.64 10.23 -17.51
N SER A 220 1.45 10.40 -16.93
CA SER A 220 0.46 11.36 -17.39
C SER A 220 0.96 12.80 -17.20
N ALA A 221 0.34 13.76 -17.88
CA ALA A 221 0.53 15.18 -17.59
C ALA A 221 -0.66 15.71 -16.76
N GLY A 222 -1.06 16.97 -16.95
CA GLY A 222 -2.09 17.65 -16.15
C GLY A 222 -3.52 17.55 -16.71
N GLN A 223 -3.81 16.55 -17.56
CA GLN A 223 -5.09 16.35 -18.24
C GLN A 223 -5.66 14.96 -17.96
N GLU A 224 -6.94 14.73 -18.28
CA GLU A 224 -7.54 13.39 -18.16
C GLU A 224 -6.74 12.35 -18.95
N ASP A 225 -6.56 11.16 -18.38
CA ASP A 225 -5.80 10.08 -18.99
C ASP A 225 -6.32 8.71 -18.53
N MET A 226 -6.23 7.73 -19.42
CA MET A 226 -6.62 6.34 -19.19
C MET A 226 -5.56 5.45 -19.85
N PHE A 227 -4.75 4.79 -19.04
CA PHE A 227 -3.51 4.16 -19.49
C PHE A 227 -3.45 2.70 -19.04
N PRO A 228 -3.88 1.74 -19.88
CA PRO A 228 -3.65 0.32 -19.63
C PRO A 228 -2.18 -0.05 -19.91
N ILE A 229 -1.56 -0.76 -18.97
CA ILE A 229 -0.19 -1.28 -19.08
C ILE A 229 -0.21 -2.78 -18.78
N GLU A 230 0.35 -3.58 -19.69
CA GLU A 230 0.61 -5.00 -19.45
C GLU A 230 1.84 -5.17 -18.56
N VAL A 231 1.73 -5.97 -17.49
CA VAL A 231 2.82 -6.22 -16.55
C VAL A 231 3.54 -7.54 -16.83
N ASP A 232 4.87 -7.53 -16.73
CA ASP A 232 5.70 -8.74 -16.76
C ASP A 232 6.09 -9.13 -15.34
N LEU A 233 5.31 -10.01 -14.71
CA LEU A 233 5.63 -10.48 -13.35
C LEU A 233 6.82 -11.45 -13.31
N SER A 234 7.23 -12.03 -14.45
CA SER A 234 8.49 -12.78 -14.51
C SER A 234 9.69 -11.87 -14.32
N MET A 235 9.60 -10.61 -14.76
CA MET A 235 10.60 -9.58 -14.48
C MET A 235 10.75 -9.37 -12.98
N VAL A 236 9.65 -9.17 -12.23
CA VAL A 236 9.68 -9.05 -10.75
C VAL A 236 10.43 -10.22 -10.14
N ARG A 237 10.00 -11.45 -10.46
CA ARG A 237 10.58 -12.68 -9.92
C ARG A 237 12.06 -12.80 -10.24
N ARG A 238 12.44 -12.51 -11.49
CA ARG A 238 13.82 -12.53 -11.94
C ARG A 238 14.67 -11.47 -11.25
N GLN A 239 14.18 -10.24 -11.06
CA GLN A 239 14.91 -9.20 -10.34
C GLN A 239 15.14 -9.59 -8.88
N ARG A 240 14.15 -10.20 -8.22
CA ARG A 240 14.29 -10.68 -6.83
C ARG A 240 15.26 -11.85 -6.72
N GLU A 241 15.30 -12.71 -7.73
CA GLU A 241 16.21 -13.86 -7.78
C GLU A 241 17.64 -13.48 -8.17
N THR A 242 17.86 -12.66 -9.20
CA THR A 242 19.21 -12.39 -9.71
C THR A 242 19.74 -11.01 -9.36
N GLY A 243 18.94 -10.20 -8.66
CA GLY A 243 19.25 -8.80 -8.36
C GLY A 243 18.81 -7.87 -9.48
N MET A 244 18.60 -6.59 -9.13
CA MET A 244 18.13 -5.58 -10.07
C MET A 244 19.13 -5.43 -11.23
N LYS A 245 18.71 -5.71 -12.46
CA LYS A 245 19.56 -5.72 -13.68
C LYS A 245 20.76 -6.67 -13.55
N GLY A 246 20.62 -7.75 -12.77
CA GLY A 246 21.72 -8.70 -12.48
C GLY A 246 22.77 -8.17 -11.49
N LEU A 247 22.47 -7.09 -10.78
CA LEU A 247 23.36 -6.45 -9.80
C LEU A 247 22.92 -6.81 -8.36
N GLY A 248 22.90 -5.83 -7.46
CA GLY A 248 22.58 -6.01 -6.04
C GLY A 248 21.23 -6.68 -5.80
N GLN A 249 21.20 -7.59 -4.83
CA GLN A 249 20.03 -8.40 -4.44
C GLN A 249 19.40 -7.82 -3.17
N VAL A 250 18.86 -6.61 -3.26
CA VAL A 250 18.43 -5.78 -2.12
C VAL A 250 17.55 -6.54 -1.13
N LEU A 251 16.53 -7.27 -1.61
CA LEU A 251 15.63 -8.02 -0.74
C LEU A 251 16.32 -9.17 0.01
N LYS A 252 17.26 -9.86 -0.65
CA LYS A 252 18.03 -10.94 0.00
C LYS A 252 19.05 -10.39 0.98
N SER A 253 19.75 -9.31 0.62
CA SER A 253 20.64 -8.62 1.55
C SER A 253 19.89 -8.11 2.78
N PHE A 254 18.63 -7.67 2.65
CA PHE A 254 17.81 -7.31 3.80
C PHE A 254 17.39 -8.54 4.63
N ARG A 255 17.03 -9.67 4.00
CA ARG A 255 16.71 -10.92 4.69
C ARG A 255 17.92 -11.46 5.47
N ASP A 256 19.10 -11.42 4.87
CA ASP A 256 20.35 -12.01 5.36
C ASP A 256 21.23 -10.99 6.11
N ARG A 257 20.65 -9.85 6.51
CA ARG A 257 21.34 -8.78 7.22
C ARG A 257 21.98 -9.28 8.53
N SER A 258 23.14 -8.74 8.88
CA SER A 258 23.86 -9.06 10.13
C SER A 258 23.34 -8.32 11.37
N THR A 259 22.43 -7.36 11.17
CA THR A 259 22.00 -6.44 12.22
C THR A 259 20.50 -6.23 12.12
N ASP A 260 19.83 -6.31 13.27
CA ASP A 260 18.43 -5.90 13.38
C ASP A 260 18.32 -4.41 13.63
N PHE A 261 17.32 -3.79 12.99
CA PHE A 261 17.06 -2.38 13.13
C PHE A 261 16.24 -2.14 14.39
N SER A 262 16.89 -1.61 15.43
CA SER A 262 16.24 -1.30 16.71
C SER A 262 15.10 -0.29 16.59
N VAL A 263 15.04 0.49 15.49
CA VAL A 263 13.90 1.37 15.16
C VAL A 263 12.55 0.64 15.09
N TYR A 264 12.55 -0.67 14.83
CA TYR A 264 11.33 -1.50 14.81
C TYR A 264 10.90 -1.99 16.19
N ASP A 265 11.78 -1.87 17.19
CA ASP A 265 11.45 -2.10 18.59
C ASP A 265 11.17 -0.76 19.28
N ARG A 266 9.88 -0.52 19.56
CA ARG A 266 9.41 0.68 20.26
C ARG A 266 9.94 0.81 21.69
N THR A 267 10.51 -0.25 22.24
CA THR A 267 11.12 -0.24 23.59
C THR A 267 12.63 0.02 23.56
N SER A 268 13.25 0.05 22.37
CA SER A 268 14.70 0.21 22.22
C SER A 268 15.24 1.59 22.61
N GLY A 269 14.37 2.62 22.61
CA GLY A 269 14.76 4.02 22.80
C GLY A 269 15.52 4.64 21.62
N THR A 270 15.65 3.93 20.49
CA THR A 270 16.36 4.40 19.28
C THR A 270 15.74 5.67 18.71
N ASP A 271 14.43 5.84 18.87
CA ASP A 271 13.64 6.97 18.39
C ASP A 271 13.67 8.19 19.32
N ALA A 272 14.52 8.21 20.35
CA ALA A 272 14.59 9.32 21.31
C ALA A 272 14.78 10.69 20.65
N TYR A 273 15.53 10.77 19.55
CA TYR A 273 15.67 12.00 18.78
C TYR A 273 14.34 12.48 18.19
N LEU A 274 13.49 11.58 17.69
CA LEU A 274 12.19 11.93 17.11
C LEU A 274 11.27 12.60 18.14
N GLN A 275 11.39 12.22 19.41
CA GLN A 275 10.65 12.82 20.52
C GLN A 275 11.06 14.28 20.80
N THR A 276 12.19 14.73 20.27
CA THR A 276 12.68 16.13 20.41
C THR A 276 12.12 17.08 19.34
N LEU A 277 11.47 16.56 18.30
CA LEU A 277 11.03 17.34 17.14
C LEU A 277 9.75 18.16 17.39
N GLY A 278 9.13 17.99 18.57
CA GLY A 278 7.88 18.65 18.92
C GLY A 278 6.64 17.94 18.36
N PRO A 279 5.45 18.53 18.58
CA PRO A 279 4.18 17.95 18.14
C PRO A 279 3.94 18.09 16.63
N LEU A 280 3.03 17.27 16.09
CA LEU A 280 2.51 17.42 14.73
C LEU A 280 1.51 18.59 14.68
N GLU A 281 1.89 19.69 14.05
CA GLU A 281 1.08 20.92 13.98
C GLU A 281 1.14 21.55 12.58
N ILE A 282 0.05 22.19 12.16
CA ILE A 282 0.01 22.96 10.91
C ILE A 282 0.83 24.25 11.12
N PRO A 283 1.81 24.57 10.25
CA PRO A 283 2.50 25.85 10.31
C PRO A 283 1.53 27.02 10.13
N HIS A 284 1.68 28.06 10.94
CA HIS A 284 0.89 29.30 10.86
C HIS A 284 1.74 30.45 10.30
N GLN A 285 1.07 31.53 9.91
CA GLN A 285 1.77 32.71 9.41
C GLN A 285 2.77 33.23 10.45
N GLY A 286 4.05 33.30 10.07
CA GLY A 286 5.13 33.77 10.96
C GLY A 286 5.74 32.70 11.86
N THR A 287 5.36 31.43 11.74
CA THR A 287 6.02 30.33 12.46
C THR A 287 7.53 30.30 12.14
N ARG A 288 8.37 30.34 13.19
CA ARG A 288 9.84 30.19 13.13
C ARG A 288 10.33 28.83 13.65
N ALA A 289 9.43 27.85 13.80
CA ALA A 289 9.77 26.51 14.27
C ALA A 289 10.90 25.90 13.41
N GLY A 290 11.90 25.32 14.06
CA GLY A 290 13.09 24.76 13.41
C GLY A 290 14.10 25.78 12.86
N LEU A 291 13.80 27.09 12.86
CA LEU A 291 14.71 28.14 12.39
C LEU A 291 15.46 28.78 13.57
N HIS A 292 16.61 28.21 13.95
CA HIS A 292 17.52 28.76 14.95
C HIS A 292 18.45 29.81 14.32
N VAL A 293 17.90 30.99 14.00
CA VAL A 293 18.66 32.03 13.27
C VAL A 293 19.55 32.89 14.17
N ASP A 294 19.43 32.78 15.50
CA ASP A 294 20.09 33.70 16.46
C ASP A 294 20.78 33.00 17.67
N VAL A 295 21.15 31.71 17.55
CA VAL A 295 21.82 30.97 18.65
C VAL A 295 23.19 30.48 18.18
N PRO A 296 24.32 30.84 18.81
CA PRO A 296 25.61 30.24 18.53
C PRO A 296 25.47 28.73 18.74
N ALA A 297 25.81 27.92 17.74
CA ALA A 297 25.60 26.47 17.72
C ALA A 297 25.92 25.82 19.08
N GLN A 298 24.90 25.64 19.92
CA GLN A 298 25.04 24.83 21.12
C GLN A 298 25.18 23.41 20.61
N ARG A 299 26.28 22.75 20.99
CA ARG A 299 26.54 21.35 20.64
C ARG A 299 25.29 20.54 20.90
N VAL A 300 24.78 19.90 19.86
CA VAL A 300 23.81 18.81 19.99
C VAL A 300 24.38 17.85 21.06
N PRO A 301 23.62 17.49 22.11
CA PRO A 301 24.06 16.48 23.06
C PRO A 301 24.44 15.23 22.27
N GLU A 302 25.63 14.69 22.49
CA GLU A 302 26.05 13.44 21.85
C GLU A 302 24.94 12.40 22.09
N ALA A 303 24.42 11.82 21.00
CA ALA A 303 23.51 10.69 21.09
C ALA A 303 24.17 9.65 22.00
N PRO A 304 23.42 9.05 22.96
CA PRO A 304 24.01 8.08 23.86
C PRO A 304 24.65 6.97 23.04
N THR A 305 25.99 6.88 23.07
CA THR A 305 26.71 5.76 22.49
C THR A 305 26.21 4.51 23.17
N PHE A 306 25.48 3.68 22.43
CA PHE A 306 25.12 2.35 22.89
C PHE A 306 26.42 1.57 23.09
N LYS A 307 26.86 1.46 24.36
CA LYS A 307 27.95 0.57 24.73
C LYS A 307 27.42 -0.86 24.64
N GLY A 308 27.63 -1.49 23.49
CA GLY A 308 27.60 -2.94 23.40
C GLY A 308 28.47 -3.53 24.51
N GLN A 309 27.93 -4.53 25.19
CA GLN A 309 28.49 -5.14 26.40
C GLN A 309 29.97 -5.55 26.28
N ASP A 310 30.61 -5.50 27.44
CA ASP A 310 31.97 -5.89 27.77
C ASP A 310 32.56 -7.07 26.97
N SER A 311 33.59 -6.79 26.18
CA SER A 311 34.86 -7.56 26.15
C SER A 311 35.81 -6.97 25.10
N MET A 312 36.65 -6.02 25.51
CA MET A 312 37.89 -5.73 24.78
C MET A 312 39.07 -5.85 25.74
N SER A 313 39.71 -7.02 25.75
CA SER A 313 41.11 -7.12 26.12
C SER A 313 41.96 -6.51 25.01
N ALA A 314 42.91 -5.67 25.40
CA ALA A 314 43.73 -4.84 24.52
C ALA A 314 44.39 -5.61 23.35
N PHE A 315 44.30 -5.07 22.14
CA PHE A 315 45.10 -5.52 21.00
C PHE A 315 46.13 -4.48 20.59
N SER A 316 47.39 -4.82 20.86
CA SER A 316 48.58 -4.28 20.21
C SER A 316 48.52 -4.49 18.70
N HIS A 317 48.78 -3.45 17.92
CA HIS A 317 48.84 -3.51 16.47
C HIS A 317 50.00 -4.38 15.97
N THR A 318 49.68 -5.39 15.15
CA THR A 318 50.58 -5.99 14.17
C THR A 318 49.81 -6.06 12.84
N PRO A 319 50.36 -5.66 11.68
CA PRO A 319 49.61 -5.64 10.44
C PRO A 319 49.51 -7.05 9.85
N GLY A 320 48.39 -7.73 10.13
CA GLY A 320 48.00 -8.98 9.49
C GLY A 320 46.87 -8.73 8.48
N GLY A 321 46.97 -9.34 7.29
CA GLY A 321 46.05 -9.14 6.17
C GLY A 321 44.58 -9.43 6.47
N PHE A 322 43.69 -8.90 5.63
CA PHE A 322 42.24 -9.11 5.71
C PHE A 322 41.90 -10.60 5.84
N ALA A 323 41.12 -10.95 6.85
CA ALA A 323 40.58 -12.29 6.99
C ALA A 323 39.63 -12.59 5.81
N PRO A 324 39.65 -13.80 5.24
CA PRO A 324 38.71 -14.17 4.19
C PRO A 324 37.28 -14.14 4.75
N GLU A 325 36.39 -13.50 3.99
CA GLU A 325 34.96 -13.47 4.24
C GLU A 325 34.42 -14.92 4.33
N PRO A 326 33.65 -15.29 5.37
CA PRO A 326 33.11 -16.64 5.46
C PRO A 326 32.19 -16.90 4.27
N MET A 327 32.48 -17.95 3.52
CA MET A 327 31.66 -18.36 2.37
C MET A 327 30.20 -18.59 2.80
N PRO A 328 29.22 -18.23 1.96
CA PRO A 328 27.81 -18.41 2.28
C PRO A 328 27.50 -19.89 2.58
N ASN A 329 26.68 -20.11 3.60
CA ASN A 329 26.27 -21.42 4.06
C ASN A 329 25.64 -22.25 2.91
N PRO A 330 26.22 -23.39 2.52
CA PRO A 330 25.74 -24.18 1.38
C PRO A 330 24.38 -24.89 1.63
N THR A 331 23.81 -24.82 2.83
CA THR A 331 22.49 -25.41 3.16
C THR A 331 21.33 -24.40 3.16
N ALA A 332 21.56 -23.13 2.83
CA ALA A 332 20.49 -22.18 2.55
C ALA A 332 19.89 -22.43 1.15
N GLY A 333 19.18 -23.55 0.97
CA GLY A 333 18.57 -23.86 -0.32
C GLY A 333 18.02 -25.27 -0.55
N THR A 334 18.13 -26.22 0.37
CA THR A 334 17.59 -27.58 0.16
C THR A 334 16.45 -27.88 1.12
N ALA A 335 15.21 -27.86 0.60
CA ALA A 335 14.11 -28.56 1.24
C ALA A 335 14.42 -30.06 1.24
N ILE A 336 14.58 -30.65 2.42
CA ILE A 336 14.64 -32.11 2.59
C ILE A 336 13.20 -32.63 2.45
N PRO A 337 12.91 -33.64 1.61
CA PRO A 337 11.60 -34.26 1.58
C PRO A 337 11.41 -35.05 2.89
N ALA A 338 10.42 -34.67 3.69
CA ALA A 338 10.10 -35.41 4.91
C ALA A 338 9.52 -36.78 4.56
N THR A 339 10.22 -37.84 4.96
CA THR A 339 9.72 -39.21 5.01
C THR A 339 8.65 -39.37 6.10
N GLU A 340 7.63 -40.16 5.79
CA GLU A 340 6.46 -40.49 6.60
C GLU A 340 6.82 -40.96 8.03
N SER A 341 6.21 -40.34 9.04
CA SER A 341 6.01 -40.99 10.34
C SER A 341 4.70 -40.56 10.99
N GLN A 342 3.84 -41.56 11.14
CA GLN A 342 2.56 -41.70 11.84
C GLN A 342 2.09 -40.58 12.80
N ILE A 343 0.83 -40.17 12.58
CA ILE A 343 0.03 -39.23 13.36
C ILE A 343 -0.55 -39.91 14.63
N PRO A 344 -0.45 -39.31 15.82
CA PRO A 344 -1.44 -39.44 16.87
C PRO A 344 -2.40 -38.24 16.84
N ALA A 345 -3.69 -38.52 16.76
CA ALA A 345 -4.76 -37.52 16.71
C ALA A 345 -4.86 -36.71 18.02
N ALA A 346 -4.91 -35.38 17.91
CA ALA A 346 -5.30 -34.47 18.99
C ALA A 346 -6.08 -33.26 18.45
N THR A 347 -7.42 -33.36 18.62
CA THR A 347 -8.37 -32.30 18.98
C THR A 347 -8.19 -30.89 18.40
N ALA A 348 -9.00 -30.58 17.39
CA ALA A 348 -9.27 -29.23 16.89
C ALA A 348 -10.07 -28.41 17.92
N GLY A 349 -9.42 -27.41 18.52
CA GLY A 349 -10.06 -26.36 19.32
C GLY A 349 -10.11 -25.04 18.54
N GLY A 350 -10.94 -24.99 17.50
CA GLY A 350 -11.32 -23.73 16.85
C GLY A 350 -12.72 -23.35 17.31
N VAL A 351 -12.87 -22.15 17.88
CA VAL A 351 -14.18 -21.61 18.28
C VAL A 351 -14.99 -21.29 17.01
N PRO A 352 -16.17 -21.89 16.77
CA PRO A 352 -17.02 -21.54 15.64
C PRO A 352 -17.84 -20.28 15.94
N ASN A 353 -18.04 -19.43 14.92
CA ASN A 353 -19.05 -18.35 14.95
C ASN A 353 -20.45 -18.90 15.27
N PRO A 354 -21.30 -18.16 16.03
CA PRO A 354 -22.65 -18.61 16.36
C PRO A 354 -23.57 -18.68 15.12
N PRO A 355 -24.48 -19.66 15.04
CA PRO A 355 -25.32 -19.89 13.87
C PRO A 355 -26.44 -18.85 13.74
N VAL A 356 -26.61 -18.35 12.51
CA VAL A 356 -27.79 -17.61 12.04
C VAL A 356 -28.99 -18.56 12.01
N LYS A 357 -30.08 -18.21 12.69
CA LYS A 357 -31.33 -18.99 12.65
C LYS A 357 -31.99 -18.89 11.25
N PRO A 358 -32.40 -20.01 10.64
CA PRO A 358 -33.26 -20.01 9.45
C PRO A 358 -34.70 -19.62 9.84
N GLY A 359 -35.19 -18.50 9.33
CA GLY A 359 -36.60 -18.15 9.34
C GLY A 359 -37.31 -18.81 8.16
N ILE A 360 -38.32 -19.60 8.49
CA ILE A 360 -39.13 -20.46 7.64
C ILE A 360 -39.86 -19.67 6.53
N LEU A 361 -39.70 -20.11 5.29
CA LEU A 361 -40.64 -19.89 4.20
C LEU A 361 -41.83 -20.85 4.39
N THR A 362 -43.01 -20.31 4.63
CA THR A 362 -44.28 -20.98 4.28
C THR A 362 -44.92 -20.19 3.16
N GLY A 363 -45.09 -20.84 2.01
CA GLY A 363 -45.76 -20.27 0.85
C GLY A 363 -47.29 -20.28 0.98
N THR A 364 -47.88 -19.35 0.24
CA THR A 364 -49.14 -19.42 -0.54
C THR A 364 -50.43 -19.87 0.15
N GLU A 365 -51.40 -18.95 0.23
CA GLU A 365 -52.73 -19.17 -0.33
C GLU A 365 -53.40 -17.83 -0.69
N GLU A 366 -54.04 -17.81 -1.87
CA GLU A 366 -54.94 -16.77 -2.36
C GLU A 366 -56.24 -16.73 -1.53
N THR A 367 -56.84 -15.56 -1.33
CA THR A 367 -58.29 -15.33 -1.55
C THR A 367 -58.64 -13.83 -1.51
N SER A 368 -59.16 -13.35 -2.63
CA SER A 368 -60.36 -12.51 -2.83
C SER A 368 -60.93 -11.61 -1.71
N SER A 369 -61.32 -10.41 -2.16
CA SER A 369 -62.48 -9.56 -1.78
C SER A 369 -62.49 -8.81 -0.44
N GLY A 370 -62.67 -7.49 -0.54
CA GLY A 370 -63.01 -6.57 0.54
C GLY A 370 -62.64 -5.14 0.20
#